data_AF-A0A520ZRU6-F1
#
_entry.id   AF-A0A520ZRU6-F1
#
_cell.length_a   1.000
_cell.length_b   1.000
_cell.length_c   1.000
_cell.angle_alpha   90.00
_cell.angle_beta   90.00
_cell.angle_gamma   90.00
#
_symmetry.space_group_name_H-M   'P 1'
#
loop_
_entity.id
_entity.type
_entity.pdbx_description
1 polymer ?
#
loop_
_entity_poly.entity_id
_entity_poly.type
_entity_poly.pdbx_seq_one_letter_code
_entity_poly.pdbx_strand_id
1 'polypeptide(L)' 'DLKKLSGIGPALEKKLNEAGVTSFAQIASWGAAEVAEFDEKLSFKGRIEREGWVEQAKAIVAEKE' A
#
# COMPACT_ATOMS: atom_id res chain seq x y z
N ASP A 1 4.46 -5.46 8.40
CA ASP A 1 3.62 -6.48 7.71
C ASP A 1 2.58 -5.84 6.82
N LEU A 2 3.01 -5.33 5.67
CA LEU A 2 2.07 -4.76 4.69
C LEU A 2 1.05 -5.80 4.22
N LYS A 3 1.39 -7.09 4.34
CA LYS A 3 0.48 -8.23 4.17
C LYS A 3 -0.83 -8.22 4.99
N LYS A 4 -1.01 -7.29 5.94
CA LYS A 4 -2.33 -7.08 6.58
C LYS A 4 -3.34 -6.41 5.64
N LEU A 5 -2.88 -5.67 4.64
CA LEU A 5 -3.74 -5.10 3.61
C LEU A 5 -4.21 -6.23 2.67
N SER A 6 -5.47 -6.18 2.27
CA SER A 6 -5.99 -7.16 1.33
C SER A 6 -5.27 -7.04 -0.01
N GLY A 7 -4.83 -8.16 -0.56
CA GLY A 7 -4.13 -8.19 -1.84
C GLY A 7 -2.63 -7.93 -1.78
N ILE A 8 -2.06 -7.63 -0.61
CA ILE A 8 -0.59 -7.60 -0.45
C ILE A 8 -0.08 -9.01 -0.15
N GLY A 9 0.45 -9.67 -1.18
CA GLY A 9 1.21 -10.90 -1.05
C GLY A 9 2.68 -10.66 -0.69
N PRO A 10 3.44 -11.72 -0.32
CA PRO A 10 4.86 -11.61 0.05
C PRO A 10 5.74 -11.00 -1.06
N ALA A 11 5.39 -11.23 -2.33
CA ALA A 11 6.09 -10.61 -3.46
C ALA A 11 5.84 -9.10 -3.57
N LEU A 12 4.62 -8.63 -3.27
CA LEU A 12 4.28 -7.20 -3.31
C LEU A 12 4.88 -6.50 -2.10
N GLU A 13 4.81 -7.11 -0.93
CA GLU A 13 5.46 -6.59 0.28
C GLU A 13 6.97 -6.38 0.04
N LYS A 14 7.63 -7.34 -0.63
CA LYS A 14 9.04 -7.18 -0.98
C LYS A 14 9.28 -5.98 -1.90
N LYS A 15 8.49 -5.82 -2.97
CA LYS A 15 8.57 -4.65 -3.87
C LYS A 15 8.33 -3.33 -3.15
N LEU A 16 7.37 -3.29 -2.24
CA LEU A 16 7.07 -2.10 -1.43
C LEU A 16 8.25 -1.77 -0.53
N ASN A 17 8.81 -2.75 0.17
CA ASN A 17 9.99 -2.58 1.00
C ASN A 17 11.19 -2.08 0.17
N GLU A 18 11.40 -2.63 -1.03
CA GLU A 18 12.44 -2.18 -1.97
C GLU A 18 12.20 -0.74 -2.47
N ALA A 19 10.93 -0.33 -2.58
CA ALA A 19 10.53 1.05 -2.87
C ALA A 19 10.61 1.99 -1.65
N GLY A 20 11.06 1.50 -0.48
CA GLY A 20 11.16 2.26 0.76
C GLY A 20 9.86 2.33 1.57
N VAL A 21 8.84 1.56 1.20
CA VAL A 21 7.53 1.51 1.85
C VAL A 21 7.52 0.32 2.79
N THR A 22 7.68 0.58 4.09
CA THR A 22 7.78 -0.49 5.12
C THR A 22 6.68 -0.40 6.17
N SER A 23 5.87 0.66 6.15
CA SER A 23 4.86 0.97 7.16
C SER A 23 3.52 1.37 6.55
N PHE A 24 2.42 1.04 7.23
CA PHE A 24 1.07 1.42 6.80
C PHE A 24 0.88 2.94 6.79
N ALA A 25 1.56 3.69 7.66
CA ALA A 25 1.48 5.15 7.68
C ALA A 25 1.92 5.80 6.35
N GLN A 26 2.92 5.22 5.66
CA GLN A 26 3.31 5.67 4.32
C GLN A 26 2.20 5.43 3.30
N ILE A 27 1.62 4.23 3.30
CA ILE A 27 0.52 3.87 2.39
C ILE A 27 -0.73 4.73 2.68
N ALA A 28 -1.02 4.96 3.96
CA ALA A 28 -2.10 5.83 4.41
C ALA A 28 -1.90 7.30 3.98
N SER A 29 -0.64 7.71 3.77
CA SER A 29 -0.29 9.06 3.31
C SER A 29 -0.34 9.20 1.79
N TRP A 30 -0.51 8.10 1.03
CA TRP A 30 -0.59 8.17 -0.43
C TRP A 30 -1.86 8.87 -0.88
N GLY A 31 -1.69 9.89 -1.74
CA GLY A 31 -2.76 10.47 -2.52
C GLY A 31 -3.09 9.65 -3.79
N ALA A 32 -4.10 10.07 -4.53
CA ALA A 32 -4.47 9.43 -5.81
C ALA A 32 -3.31 9.43 -6.83
N ALA A 33 -2.47 10.47 -6.83
CA ALA A 33 -1.31 10.56 -7.70
C ALA A 33 -0.24 9.53 -7.31
N GLU A 34 0.15 9.46 -6.03
CA GLU A 34 1.11 8.46 -5.55
C GLU A 34 0.58 7.04 -5.75
N VAL A 35 -0.70 6.78 -5.50
CA VAL A 35 -1.32 5.48 -5.78
C VAL A 35 -1.12 5.10 -7.24
N ALA A 36 -1.42 6.00 -8.18
CA ALA A 36 -1.23 5.74 -9.61
C ALA A 36 0.26 5.57 -9.97
N GLU A 37 1.14 6.40 -9.41
CA GLU A 37 2.60 6.31 -9.65
C GLU A 37 3.16 4.97 -9.15
N PHE A 38 2.88 4.59 -7.90
CA PHE A 38 3.33 3.33 -7.33
C PHE A 38 2.69 2.13 -8.04
N ASP A 39 1.42 2.24 -8.44
CA ASP A 39 0.73 1.18 -9.18
C ASP A 39 1.38 0.92 -10.54
N GLU A 40 1.70 1.97 -11.29
CA GLU A 40 2.38 1.87 -12.58
C GLU A 40 3.83 1.40 -12.40
N LYS A 41 4.58 2.07 -11.51
CA LYS A 41 6.00 1.82 -11.23
C LYS A 41 6.28 0.40 -10.75
N LEU A 42 5.40 -0.16 -9.90
CA LEU A 42 5.56 -1.51 -9.38
C LEU A 42 4.73 -2.56 -10.15
N SER A 43 4.02 -2.12 -11.20
CA SER A 43 3.11 -2.90 -12.02
C SER A 43 2.10 -3.68 -11.19
N PHE A 44 1.43 -2.99 -10.28
CA PHE A 44 0.38 -3.56 -9.44
C PHE A 44 -0.95 -3.72 -10.20
N LYS A 45 -1.13 -3.04 -11.34
CA LYS A 45 -2.27 -3.17 -12.29
C LYS A 45 -3.61 -2.72 -11.69
N GLY A 46 -3.64 -1.52 -11.13
CA GLY A 46 -4.76 -0.91 -10.42
C GLY A 46 -5.07 -1.58 -9.09
N ARG A 47 -4.18 -2.43 -8.56
CA ARG A 47 -4.47 -3.23 -7.35
C ARG A 47 -4.52 -2.36 -6.09
N ILE A 48 -3.68 -1.32 -6.01
CA ILE A 48 -3.67 -0.42 -4.84
C ILE A 48 -5.03 0.25 -4.68
N GLU A 49 -5.59 0.78 -5.78
CA GLU A 49 -6.89 1.46 -5.79
C GLU A 49 -8.05 0.46 -5.67
N ARG A 50 -8.03 -0.64 -6.44
CA ARG A 50 -9.09 -1.65 -6.46
C ARG A 50 -9.29 -2.33 -5.10
N GLU A 51 -8.21 -2.58 -4.37
CA GLU A 51 -8.25 -3.19 -3.02
C GLU A 51 -8.36 -2.13 -1.92
N GLY A 52 -8.30 -0.83 -2.24
CA GLY A 52 -8.45 0.25 -1.26
C GLY A 52 -7.33 0.30 -0.21
N TRP A 53 -6.07 0.03 -0.61
CA TRP A 53 -4.95 -0.09 0.33
C TRP A 53 -4.75 1.14 1.21
N VAL A 54 -4.96 2.35 0.66
CA VAL A 54 -4.83 3.61 1.38
C VAL A 54 -5.85 3.69 2.50
N GLU A 55 -7.12 3.36 2.23
CA GLU A 55 -8.20 3.40 3.22
C GLU A 55 -8.00 2.34 4.30
N GLN A 56 -7.64 1.11 3.90
CA GLN A 56 -7.31 0.05 4.85
C GLN A 56 -6.10 0.41 5.71
N ALA A 57 -5.06 1.01 5.11
CA ALA A 57 -3.88 1.46 5.84
C ALA A 57 -4.22 2.56 6.85
N LYS A 58 -5.04 3.54 6.47
CA LYS A 58 -5.55 4.57 7.38
C LYS A 58 -6.31 3.95 8.54
N ALA A 59 -7.20 2.99 8.28
CA ALA A 59 -7.94 2.29 9.32
C ALA A 59 -7.01 1.52 10.28
N ILE A 60 -6.01 0.80 9.75
CA ILE A 60 -5.03 0.06 10.57
C ILE A 60 -4.15 0.99 11.40
N VAL A 61 -3.76 2.15 10.85
CA VAL A 61 -2.97 3.15 11.58
C VAL A 61 -3.81 3.76 12.70
N ALA A 62 -5.05 4.14 12.40
CA ALA A 62 -5.99 4.71 13.37
C ALA A 62 -6.40 3.70 14.47
N GLU A 63 -6.50 2.40 14.16
CA GLU A 63 -6.79 1.34 15.14
C GLU A 63 -5.56 0.98 16.00
N LYS A 64 -4.35 1.34 15.54
CA LYS A 64 -3.10 1.09 16.27
C LYS A 64 -2.71 2.20 17.26
N GLU A 65 -3.49 3.27 17.34
CA GLU A 65 -3.38 4.31 18.37
C GLU A 65 -4.32 4.02 19.56
#